data_AF-A0A2Z6E244-F1
#
_entry.id   AF-A0A2Z6E244-F1
#
_cell.length_a   1.000
_cell.length_b   1.000
_cell.length_c   1.000
_cell.angle_alpha   90.00
_cell.angle_beta   90.00
_cell.angle_gamma   90.00
#
_symmetry.space_group_name_H-M   'P 1'
#
loop_
_entity.id
_entity.type
_entity.pdbx_description
1 polymer ?
#
loop_
_entity_poly.entity_id
_entity_poly.type
_entity_poly.pdbx_seq_one_letter_code
_entity_poly.pdbx_strand_id
1 'polypeptide(L)' 'MSSLDMMLTLVGAGYGIGFMTATKIPISQRPDVVIRPLAQDTAVITTYLLRPESSNSSVSLDRFIERLRGPPGD' A
#
# COMPACT_ATOMS: atom_id res chain seq x y z
N MET A 1 11.71 12.84 3.23
CA MET A 1 11.12 12.41 1.95
C MET A 1 10.89 10.92 2.01
N SER A 2 9.70 10.44 1.67
CA SER A 2 9.48 9.00 1.53
C SER A 2 10.10 8.48 0.23
N SER A 3 10.33 7.17 0.14
CA SER A 3 10.77 6.54 -1.11
C SER A 3 9.81 6.79 -2.28
N LEU A 4 8.54 6.99 -1.97
CA LEU A 4 7.53 7.38 -2.94
C LEU A 4 7.79 8.79 -3.51
N ASP A 5 7.98 9.78 -2.65
CA ASP A 5 8.16 11.17 -3.09
C ASP A 5 9.38 11.31 -4.01
N MET A 6 10.44 10.56 -3.68
CA MET A 6 11.64 10.47 -4.52
C MET A 6 11.33 9.84 -5.88
N MET A 7 10.63 8.70 -5.90
CA MET A 7 10.20 8.06 -7.15
C MET A 7 9.34 9.00 -8.01
N LEU A 8 8.35 9.67 -7.43
CA LEU A 8 7.51 10.63 -8.18
C LEU A 8 8.32 11.79 -8.75
N THR A 9 9.33 12.24 -8.02
CA THR A 9 10.23 13.32 -8.47
C THR A 9 11.05 12.88 -9.68
N LEU A 10 11.58 11.66 -9.67
CA LEU A 10 12.33 11.12 -10.80
C LEU A 10 11.44 10.90 -12.03
N VAL A 11 10.22 10.38 -11.83
CA VAL A 11 9.25 10.19 -12.92
C VAL A 11 8.86 11.53 -13.55
N GLY A 12 8.53 12.54 -12.73
CA GLY A 12 8.19 13.88 -13.20
C GLY A 12 9.34 14.59 -13.95
N ALA A 13 10.58 14.29 -13.59
CA ALA A 13 11.78 14.76 -14.30
C ALA A 13 12.12 13.96 -15.58
N GLY A 14 11.32 12.94 -15.93
CA GLY A 14 11.50 12.16 -17.16
C GLY A 14 12.51 11.01 -17.07
N TYR A 15 12.92 10.61 -15.87
CA TYR A 15 13.90 9.51 -15.71
C TYR A 15 13.32 8.11 -15.89
N GLY A 16 12.00 7.95 -16.01
CA GLY A 16 11.38 6.66 -16.30
C GLY A 16 9.96 6.50 -15.76
N ILE A 17 9.57 5.24 -15.51
CA ILE A 17 8.24 4.83 -15.05
C ILE A 17 8.35 4.25 -13.63
N GLY A 18 7.41 4.61 -12.75
CA GLY A 18 7.31 4.07 -11.39
C GLY A 18 6.12 3.13 -11.21
N PHE A 19 6.21 2.24 -10.22
CA PHE A 19 5.13 1.34 -9.82
C PHE A 19 4.72 1.59 -8.37
N MET A 20 3.42 1.46 -8.10
CA MET A 20 2.83 1.83 -6.81
C MET A 20 1.58 0.99 -6.53
N THR A 21 1.29 0.80 -5.24
CA THR A 21 0.01 0.25 -4.77
C THR A 21 -1.15 1.22 -5.03
N ALA A 22 -2.31 0.73 -5.44
CA ALA A 22 -3.50 1.55 -5.68
C ALA A 22 -3.91 2.41 -4.46
N THR A 23 -3.64 1.92 -3.25
CA THR A 23 -3.89 2.63 -1.98
C THR A 23 -3.13 3.95 -1.83
N LYS A 24 -2.05 4.16 -2.57
CA LYS A 24 -1.23 5.39 -2.51
C LYS A 24 -1.60 6.40 -3.61
N ILE A 25 -2.50 6.06 -4.54
CA ILE A 25 -2.94 6.98 -5.61
C ILE A 25 -3.49 8.30 -5.08
N PRO A 26 -4.33 8.35 -4.01
CA PRO A 26 -4.91 9.61 -3.52
C PRO A 26 -3.86 10.63 -3.06
N ILE A 27 -2.71 10.16 -2.57
CA ILE A 27 -1.64 11.00 -2.03
C ILE A 27 -0.51 11.27 -3.05
N SER A 28 -0.60 10.70 -4.26
CA SER A 28 0.47 10.73 -5.27
C SER A 28 0.15 11.62 -6.46
N GLN A 29 -0.94 12.40 -6.39
CA GLN A 29 -1.38 13.27 -7.47
C GLN A 29 -0.35 14.39 -7.71
N ARG A 30 0.13 14.49 -8.95
CA ARG A 30 1.01 15.56 -9.40
C ARG A 30 0.67 15.97 -10.83
N PRO A 31 0.75 17.27 -11.20
CA PRO A 31 0.43 17.73 -12.56
C PRO A 31 1.36 17.17 -13.65
N ASP A 32 2.60 16.85 -13.28
CA ASP A 32 3.66 16.37 -14.18
C ASP A 32 3.70 14.84 -14.31
N VAL A 33 2.79 14.10 -13.66
CA VAL A 33 2.78 12.63 -13.64
C VAL A 33 1.37 12.11 -13.86
N VAL A 34 1.19 11.26 -14.87
CA VAL A 34 -0.07 10.55 -15.11
C VAL A 34 -0.02 9.17 -14.46
N ILE A 35 -1.00 8.87 -13.60
CA ILE A 35 -1.18 7.54 -13.00
C ILE A 35 -2.20 6.77 -13.82
N ARG A 36 -1.89 5.51 -14.15
CA ARG A 36 -2.79 4.61 -14.87
C ARG A 36 -2.80 3.21 -14.25
N PRO A 37 -3.92 2.47 -14.32
CA PRO A 37 -3.95 1.06 -13.93
C PRO A 37 -2.97 0.23 -14.76
N LEU A 38 -2.43 -0.83 -14.15
CA LEU A 38 -1.68 -1.85 -14.88
C LEU A 38 -2.63 -2.60 -15.81
N ALA A 39 -2.15 -2.98 -16.99
CA ALA A 39 -2.94 -3.75 -17.96
C ALA A 39 -3.20 -5.20 -17.52
N GLN A 40 -2.58 -5.63 -16.42
CA GLN A 40 -2.70 -6.97 -15.86
C GLN A 40 -3.50 -6.92 -14.56
N ASP A 41 -4.68 -7.52 -14.58
CA ASP A 41 -5.60 -7.57 -13.44
C ASP A 41 -5.06 -8.41 -12.26
N THR A 42 -4.03 -9.21 -12.49
CA THR A 42 -3.46 -10.14 -11.50
C THR A 42 -2.28 -9.56 -10.71
N ALA A 43 -1.97 -8.27 -10.86
CA ALA A 43 -0.88 -7.63 -10.11
C ALA A 43 -1.30 -7.34 -8.66
N VAL A 44 -1.35 -8.39 -7.84
CA VAL A 44 -1.79 -8.31 -6.43
C VAL A 44 -0.60 -8.14 -5.51
N ILE A 45 -0.69 -7.19 -4.58
CA ILE A 45 0.24 -7.02 -3.47
C ILE A 45 -0.51 -7.39 -2.19
N THR A 46 -0.09 -8.46 -1.53
CA THR A 46 -0.67 -8.93 -0.27
C THR A 46 0.13 -8.43 0.92
N THR A 47 -0.52 -7.68 1.81
CA THR A 47 0.08 -7.25 3.09
C THR A 47 -0.23 -8.29 4.16
N TYR A 48 0.80 -8.94 4.70
CA TYR A 48 0.66 -9.92 5.77
C TYR A 48 0.93 -9.31 7.14
N LEU A 49 0.09 -9.67 8.11
CA LEU A 49 0.39 -9.46 9.52
C LEU A 49 1.00 -10.72 10.09
N LEU A 50 2.30 -10.68 10.41
CA LEU A 50 3.00 -11.78 11.04
C LEU A 50 2.98 -11.61 12.57
N ARG A 51 2.76 -12.71 13.29
CA ARG A 51 2.86 -12.75 14.75
C ARG A 51 3.70 -13.96 15.17
N PRO A 52 4.50 -13.85 16.23
CA PRO A 52 5.12 -15.01 16.85
C PRO A 52 4.05 -16.00 17.29
N GLU A 53 4.36 -17.30 17.19
CA GLU A 53 3.56 -18.38 17.76
C GLU A 53 3.76 -18.40 19.28
N SER A 54 3.24 -17.40 19.99
CA SER A 54 3.25 -17.34 21.44
C SER A 54 1.84 -17.56 21.99
N SER A 55 1.78 -18.17 23.17
CA SER A 55 0.52 -18.61 23.79
C SER A 55 -0.36 -17.46 24.31
N ASN A 56 0.13 -16.22 24.36
CA ASN A 56 -0.59 -15.09 24.94
C ASN A 56 -0.53 -13.87 24.02
N SER A 57 -1.63 -13.56 23.34
CA SER A 57 -1.84 -12.27 22.68
C SER A 57 -2.35 -11.25 23.69
N SER A 58 -1.87 -10.01 23.64
CA SER A 58 -2.41 -8.95 24.47
C SER A 58 -3.79 -8.53 23.94
N VAL A 59 -4.67 -8.08 24.83
CA VAL A 59 -5.99 -7.53 24.45
C VAL A 59 -5.86 -6.40 23.41
N SER A 60 -4.77 -5.62 23.46
CA SER A 60 -4.48 -4.58 22.49
C SER A 60 -4.13 -5.13 21.10
N LEU A 61 -3.37 -6.22 21.03
CA LEU A 61 -3.03 -6.92 19.78
C LEU A 61 -4.29 -7.54 19.18
N ASP A 62 -5.11 -8.22 19.98
CA ASP A 62 -6.34 -8.84 19.50
C ASP A 62 -7.28 -7.79 18.90
N ARG A 63 -7.47 -6.67 19.60
CA ARG A 63 -8.28 -5.55 19.09
C ARG A 63 -7.69 -4.91 17.82
N PHE A 64 -6.36 -4.91 17.68
CA PHE A 64 -5.71 -4.42 16.45
C PHE A 64 -5.98 -5.38 15.28
N ILE A 65 -5.87 -6.69 15.49
CA ILE A 65 -6.18 -7.71 14.48
C ILE A 65 -7.65 -7.61 14.05
N GLU A 66 -8.58 -7.49 15.00
CA GLU A 66 -10.01 -7.36 14.69
C GLU A 66 -10.30 -6.12 13.82
N ARG A 67 -9.65 -4.98 14.11
CA ARG A 67 -9.79 -3.78 13.26
C ARG A 67 -9.19 -3.97 11.88
N LEU A 68 -8.10 -4.72 11.77
CA LEU A 68 -7.42 -4.96 10.50
C LEU A 68 -8.24 -5.86 9.56
N ARG A 69 -9.01 -6.81 10.10
CA ARG A 69 -9.88 -7.71 9.33
C ARG A 69 -11.05 -6.99 8.64
N GLY A 70 -11.40 -5.78 9.09
CA GLY A 70 -12.57 -5.05 8.62
C GLY A 70 -13.88 -5.66 9.15
N PRO A 71 -15.04 -5.04 8.84
CA PRO A 71 -16.33 -5.64 9.18
C PRO A 71 -16.49 -7.00 8.49
N PRO A 72 -17.18 -7.98 9.11
CA PRO A 72 -17.55 -9.21 8.41
C PRO A 72 -18.34 -8.82 7.15
N GLY A 73 -17.91 -9.32 6.00
CA GLY A 73 -18.61 -9.08 4.73
C GLY A 73 -20.02 -9.66 4.78
N ASP A 74 -20.99 -8.91 4.26
CA ASP A 74 -22.29 -9.45 3.83
C ASP A 74 -22.12 -10.42 2.65
#